data_AF-A0A7M5X1J7-F1
#
_entry.id   AF-A0A7M5X1J7-F1
#
_cell.length_a   1.000
_cell.length_b   1.000
_cell.length_c   1.000
_cell.angle_alpha   90.00
_cell.angle_beta   90.00
_cell.angle_gamma   90.00
#
_symmetry.space_group_name_H-M   'P 1'
#
loop_
_entity.id
_entity.type
_entity.pdbx_description
1 polymer ?
#
loop_
_entity_poly.entity_id
_entity_poly.type
_entity_poly.pdbx_seq_one_letter_code
_entity_poly.pdbx_strand_id
1 'polypeptide(L)'
;LAQSNIHQKKMWIKICFSLLLLYTTSSVFSKQCGKKLPSCVRRANWCNPSQTFTLMDCDKDGRLDPVCSSLQGQFGFIGMTSGCKSQWPNALCQTCKGTVCPRPTNWCGAAGEAYFYLDCDDDGIPDPVCSGSTGKFGVIESSNACGATWPSGVCKSKAGNSCPRVNNFCNHQGATFTMIDCDADGIPDPVCTDSSGNLGVLKSSSSCQLDWPNAICESEKGTVCSRPNGWCRVSGQTFMFKDCDGDGIPDPVCSEFSSVKFGVLKSSDGCSDGWPNDVCKKQYKSH
;
A
#
# COMPACT_ATOMS: atom_id res chain seq x y z
N LEU A 1 5.24 -67.88 36.54
CA LEU A 1 5.96 -67.21 35.43
C LEU A 1 4.98 -66.94 34.27
N ALA A 2 4.05 -66.00 34.43
CA ALA A 2 3.20 -65.45 33.36
C ALA A 2 2.16 -64.51 33.98
N GLN A 3 2.51 -63.23 34.23
CA GLN A 3 1.55 -62.14 34.50
C GLN A 3 2.31 -60.81 34.69
N SER A 4 2.97 -60.29 33.65
CA SER A 4 3.51 -58.92 33.74
C SER A 4 3.65 -58.19 32.40
N ASN A 5 3.04 -58.68 31.31
CA ASN A 5 3.38 -58.19 29.96
C ASN A 5 2.21 -57.65 29.13
N ILE A 6 1.06 -57.35 29.75
CA ILE A 6 -0.14 -56.84 29.03
C ILE A 6 -0.42 -55.36 29.35
N HIS A 7 0.05 -54.81 30.48
CA HIS A 7 -0.16 -53.40 30.82
C HIS A 7 0.87 -52.43 30.21
N GLN A 8 2.09 -52.87 29.92
CA GLN A 8 3.12 -52.01 29.30
C GLN A 8 2.89 -51.77 27.79
N LYS A 9 2.27 -52.72 27.07
CA LYS A 9 2.03 -52.57 25.61
C LYS A 9 0.84 -51.66 25.25
N LYS A 10 -0.12 -51.44 26.15
CA LYS A 10 -1.26 -50.52 25.91
C LYS A 10 -0.91 -49.05 26.12
N MET A 11 0.18 -48.74 26.81
CA MET A 11 0.57 -47.35 27.08
C MET A 11 1.39 -46.72 25.93
N TRP A 12 2.17 -47.53 25.20
CA TRP A 12 2.97 -47.05 24.07
C TRP A 12 2.14 -46.76 22.81
N ILE A 13 1.05 -47.50 22.58
CA ILE A 13 0.18 -47.27 21.41
C ILE A 13 -0.66 -45.99 21.56
N LYS A 14 -1.01 -45.58 22.79
CA LYS A 14 -1.72 -44.29 23.02
C LYS A 14 -0.80 -43.07 22.89
N ILE A 15 0.49 -43.20 23.20
CA ILE A 15 1.43 -42.07 23.10
C ILE A 15 1.87 -41.85 21.65
N CYS A 16 2.04 -42.91 20.83
CA CYS A 16 2.34 -42.75 19.41
C CYS A 16 1.18 -42.15 18.59
N PHE A 17 -0.08 -42.45 18.93
CA PHE A 17 -1.23 -41.85 18.22
C PHE A 17 -1.48 -40.38 18.59
N SER A 18 -1.12 -39.96 19.81
CA SER A 18 -1.21 -38.55 20.22
C SER A 18 -0.03 -37.70 19.73
N LEU A 19 1.16 -38.26 19.53
CA LEU A 19 2.28 -37.53 18.91
C LEU A 19 2.19 -37.46 17.38
N LEU A 20 1.52 -38.41 16.71
CA LEU A 20 1.32 -38.34 15.25
C LEU A 20 0.21 -37.35 14.84
N LEU A 21 -0.73 -37.03 15.76
CA LEU A 21 -1.76 -36.00 15.54
C LEU A 21 -1.30 -34.56 15.84
N LEU A 22 -0.13 -34.39 16.46
CA LEU A 22 0.44 -33.05 16.74
C LEU A 22 1.43 -32.57 15.67
N TYR A 23 1.70 -33.38 14.64
CA TYR A 23 2.66 -33.05 13.57
C TYR A 23 2.04 -32.82 12.18
N THR A 24 0.71 -32.80 12.05
CA THR A 24 0.05 -32.67 10.72
C THR A 24 -0.86 -31.46 10.53
N THR A 25 -0.79 -30.41 11.36
CA THR A 25 -1.61 -29.20 11.13
C THR A 25 -0.84 -27.89 10.94
N SER A 26 0.49 -27.92 10.90
CA SER A 26 1.28 -26.67 10.82
C SER A 26 1.51 -26.13 9.39
N SER A 27 0.87 -26.65 8.34
CA SER A 27 1.20 -26.25 6.96
C SER A 27 0.03 -25.89 6.04
N VAL A 28 -1.20 -25.69 6.56
CA VAL A 28 -2.37 -25.44 5.69
C VAL A 28 -2.73 -23.95 5.55
N PHE A 29 -2.18 -23.04 6.35
CA PHE A 29 -2.58 -21.62 6.34
C PHE A 29 -1.69 -20.64 5.56
N SER A 30 -0.62 -21.08 4.90
CA SER A 30 0.30 -20.15 4.19
C SER A 30 0.08 -20.03 2.67
N LYS A 31 -1.04 -20.52 2.11
CA LYS A 31 -1.20 -20.69 0.64
C LYS A 31 -2.40 -19.98 -0.01
N GLN A 32 -2.93 -18.90 0.57
CA GLN A 32 -4.02 -18.14 -0.07
C GLN A 32 -3.61 -16.83 -0.74
N CYS A 33 -2.45 -16.23 -0.42
CA CYS A 33 -1.91 -15.09 -1.16
C CYS A 33 -1.25 -15.62 -2.46
N GLY A 34 -1.97 -15.77 -3.59
CA GLY A 34 -1.29 -16.28 -4.80
C GLY A 34 -2.10 -16.76 -6.01
N LYS A 35 -3.37 -16.39 -6.20
CA LYS A 35 -4.06 -16.68 -7.48
C LYS A 35 -3.87 -15.53 -8.48
N LYS A 36 -3.78 -15.82 -9.79
CA LYS A 36 -3.72 -14.82 -10.87
C LYS A 36 -5.14 -14.46 -11.36
N LEU A 37 -5.75 -13.45 -10.77
CA LEU A 37 -7.02 -12.86 -11.21
C LEU A 37 -6.89 -11.31 -11.20
N PRO A 38 -7.66 -10.58 -12.01
CA PRO A 38 -7.64 -9.13 -11.96
C PRO A 38 -8.17 -8.62 -10.61
N SER A 39 -7.64 -7.48 -10.16
CA SER A 39 -8.21 -6.72 -9.04
C SER A 39 -9.66 -6.30 -9.33
N CYS A 40 -10.45 -6.12 -8.28
CA CYS A 40 -11.73 -5.43 -8.41
C CYS A 40 -11.50 -3.98 -8.85
N VAL A 41 -12.46 -3.40 -9.57
CA VAL A 41 -12.41 -1.99 -10.01
C VAL A 41 -13.19 -1.09 -9.05
N ARG A 42 -12.75 0.17 -8.94
CA ARG A 42 -13.52 1.22 -8.27
C ARG A 42 -14.89 1.32 -8.96
N ARG A 43 -15.97 1.27 -8.17
CA ARG A 43 -17.32 1.47 -8.70
C ARG A 43 -17.57 2.96 -8.94
N ALA A 44 -18.37 3.26 -9.95
CA ALA A 44 -18.83 4.63 -10.18
C ALA A 44 -19.50 5.19 -8.92
N ASN A 45 -19.14 6.42 -8.57
CA ASN A 45 -19.58 7.15 -7.40
C ASN A 45 -19.18 6.52 -6.04
N TRP A 46 -18.23 5.57 -6.04
CA TRP A 46 -17.68 5.00 -4.80
C TRP A 46 -16.38 5.71 -4.39
N CYS A 47 -16.26 5.98 -3.09
CA CYS A 47 -15.27 6.86 -2.50
C CYS A 47 -15.36 8.30 -3.03
N ASN A 48 -16.04 9.18 -2.30
CA ASN A 48 -16.27 10.56 -2.71
C ASN A 48 -14.94 11.31 -2.92
N PRO A 49 -14.90 12.35 -3.78
CA PRO A 49 -13.68 13.14 -3.99
C PRO A 49 -13.12 13.83 -2.73
N SER A 50 -13.94 14.02 -1.69
CA SER A 50 -13.50 14.51 -0.38
C SER A 50 -12.91 13.44 0.53
N GLN A 51 -12.92 12.18 0.10
CA GLN A 51 -12.34 11.02 0.78
C GLN A 51 -11.04 10.61 0.09
N THR A 52 -10.20 9.85 0.77
CA THR A 52 -8.96 9.34 0.20
C THR A 52 -9.22 7.98 -0.45
N PHE A 53 -9.01 7.93 -1.76
CA PHE A 53 -9.00 6.71 -2.55
C PHE A 53 -7.56 6.20 -2.75
N THR A 54 -7.32 4.90 -2.56
CA THR A 54 -6.05 4.24 -2.87
C THR A 54 -6.28 2.79 -3.26
N LEU A 55 -5.20 2.05 -3.54
CA LEU A 55 -5.23 0.61 -3.74
C LEU A 55 -4.34 -0.12 -2.75
N MET A 56 -4.85 -1.19 -2.15
CA MET A 56 -4.15 -2.03 -1.17
C MET A 56 -4.88 -3.36 -1.00
N ASP A 57 -4.16 -4.46 -0.74
CA ASP A 57 -4.77 -5.75 -0.40
C ASP A 57 -5.37 -5.70 1.01
N CYS A 58 -6.70 -5.73 1.09
CA CYS A 58 -7.43 -5.65 2.35
C CYS A 58 -8.20 -6.92 2.71
N ASP A 59 -8.15 -7.95 1.86
CA ASP A 59 -8.81 -9.22 2.12
C ASP A 59 -7.92 -10.47 1.97
N LYS A 60 -6.60 -10.27 1.91
CA LYS A 60 -5.56 -11.31 1.91
C LYS A 60 -5.59 -12.19 0.67
N ASP A 61 -6.18 -11.72 -0.43
CA ASP A 61 -6.23 -12.49 -1.67
C ASP A 61 -4.98 -12.28 -2.54
N GLY A 62 -4.07 -11.40 -2.12
CA GLY A 62 -2.89 -11.01 -2.88
C GLY A 62 -3.24 -10.08 -4.04
N ARG A 63 -4.27 -9.24 -3.95
CA ARG A 63 -4.61 -8.25 -4.97
C ARG A 63 -4.77 -6.89 -4.35
N LEU A 64 -4.44 -5.87 -5.13
CA LEU A 64 -4.75 -4.52 -4.74
C LEU A 64 -6.25 -4.27 -4.88
N ASP A 65 -6.92 -3.97 -3.78
CA ASP A 65 -8.33 -3.61 -3.74
C ASP A 65 -8.53 -2.10 -3.81
N PRO A 66 -9.59 -1.60 -4.47
CA PRO A 66 -10.12 -0.26 -4.26
C PRO A 66 -10.36 -0.02 -2.76
N VAL A 67 -9.63 0.93 -2.17
CA VAL A 67 -9.73 1.31 -0.76
C VAL A 67 -10.19 2.76 -0.65
N CYS A 68 -11.05 3.02 0.33
CA CYS A 68 -11.53 4.35 0.68
C CYS A 68 -11.37 4.60 2.17
N SER A 69 -11.02 5.84 2.53
CA SER A 69 -11.01 6.32 3.92
C SER A 69 -11.49 7.77 4.02
N SER A 70 -12.19 8.13 5.09
CA SER A 70 -12.72 9.48 5.29
C SER A 70 -12.17 10.17 6.55
N LEU A 71 -12.36 11.49 6.60
CA LEU A 71 -12.08 12.30 7.79
C LEU A 71 -13.02 12.02 8.96
N GLN A 72 -14.08 11.24 8.78
CA GLN A 72 -14.98 10.79 9.85
C GLN A 72 -14.54 9.45 10.45
N GLY A 73 -13.35 8.96 10.08
CA GLY A 73 -12.84 7.66 10.51
C GLY A 73 -13.53 6.47 9.87
N GLN A 74 -14.23 6.68 8.76
CA GLN A 74 -14.84 5.60 7.99
C GLN A 74 -13.81 4.98 7.05
N PHE A 75 -13.91 3.66 6.86
CA PHE A 75 -13.03 2.88 6.03
C PHE A 75 -13.79 1.79 5.28
N GLY A 76 -13.42 1.52 4.04
CA GLY A 76 -13.98 0.42 3.29
C GLY A 76 -13.15 0.06 2.08
N PHE A 77 -13.32 -1.17 1.61
CA PHE A 77 -12.69 -1.66 0.40
C PHE A 77 -13.69 -2.43 -0.47
N ILE A 78 -13.30 -2.72 -1.72
CA ILE A 78 -14.04 -3.58 -2.65
C ILE A 78 -13.13 -4.74 -3.01
N GLY A 79 -13.21 -5.85 -2.28
CA GLY A 79 -12.29 -6.97 -2.44
C GLY A 79 -12.89 -8.21 -3.11
N MET A 80 -12.03 -9.05 -3.67
CA MET A 80 -12.44 -10.23 -4.42
C MET A 80 -13.10 -11.30 -3.53
N THR A 81 -12.67 -11.43 -2.28
CA THR A 81 -13.24 -12.41 -1.32
C THR A 81 -14.71 -12.15 -1.05
N SER A 82 -15.14 -10.90 -1.17
CA SER A 82 -16.54 -10.49 -1.06
C SER A 82 -17.33 -10.60 -2.38
N GLY A 83 -16.68 -11.06 -3.45
CA GLY A 83 -17.21 -11.03 -4.82
C GLY A 83 -17.26 -9.61 -5.38
N CYS A 84 -16.22 -8.80 -5.13
CA CYS A 84 -16.15 -7.39 -5.48
C CYS A 84 -17.33 -6.56 -4.95
N LYS A 85 -17.79 -6.85 -3.72
CA LYS A 85 -18.83 -6.08 -3.02
C LYS A 85 -18.17 -5.10 -2.06
N SER A 86 -18.76 -3.90 -1.95
CA SER A 86 -18.23 -2.90 -1.03
C SER A 86 -18.42 -3.32 0.43
N GLN A 87 -17.39 -3.13 1.24
CA GLN A 87 -17.39 -3.33 2.69
C GLN A 87 -17.47 -2.00 3.48
N TRP A 88 -17.80 -0.89 2.83
CA TRP A 88 -17.95 0.44 3.45
C TRP A 88 -19.13 0.49 4.45
N PRO A 89 -19.10 1.30 5.54
CA PRO A 89 -18.06 2.26 5.97
C PRO A 89 -17.19 1.82 7.15
N ASN A 90 -17.33 0.58 7.63
CA ASN A 90 -16.70 0.11 8.87
C ASN A 90 -15.89 -1.17 8.65
N ALA A 91 -15.26 -1.33 7.48
CA ALA A 91 -14.42 -2.50 7.23
C ALA A 91 -13.13 -2.44 8.05
N LEU A 92 -12.57 -3.61 8.31
CA LEU A 92 -11.18 -3.76 8.71
C LEU A 92 -10.37 -4.23 7.51
N CYS A 93 -9.27 -3.55 7.20
CA CYS A 93 -8.35 -3.99 6.17
C CYS A 93 -7.36 -4.99 6.76
N GLN A 94 -7.41 -6.22 6.28
CA GLN A 94 -6.49 -7.26 6.72
C GLN A 94 -5.57 -7.65 5.57
N THR A 95 -4.27 -7.49 5.78
CA THR A 95 -3.21 -7.91 4.85
C THR A 95 -2.70 -9.29 5.24
N CYS A 96 -1.87 -9.91 4.40
CA CYS A 96 -1.19 -11.17 4.77
C CYS A 96 -0.24 -11.01 5.97
N LYS A 97 0.10 -9.78 6.40
CA LYS A 97 1.02 -9.47 7.51
C LYS A 97 0.31 -9.01 8.79
N GLY A 98 -0.85 -8.38 8.68
CA GLY A 98 -1.62 -7.95 9.84
C GLY A 98 -2.81 -7.08 9.49
N THR A 99 -3.23 -6.23 10.41
CA THR A 99 -4.38 -5.33 10.22
C THR A 99 -3.89 -3.90 10.08
N VAL A 100 -4.33 -3.21 9.04
CA VAL A 100 -4.01 -1.78 8.85
C VAL A 100 -4.75 -0.95 9.89
N CYS A 101 -4.05 0.02 10.46
CA CYS A 101 -4.63 0.90 11.47
C CYS A 101 -5.73 1.82 10.88
N PRO A 102 -6.81 2.08 11.65
CA PRO A 102 -7.84 2.99 11.21
C PRO A 102 -7.35 4.43 11.24
N ARG A 103 -7.81 5.26 10.29
CA ARG A 103 -7.64 6.71 10.33
C ARG A 103 -8.56 7.32 11.39
N PRO A 104 -8.06 8.05 12.39
CA PRO A 104 -8.90 8.75 13.35
C PRO A 104 -9.67 9.91 12.72
N THR A 105 -10.78 10.30 13.34
CA THR A 105 -11.57 11.46 12.93
C THR A 105 -10.69 12.72 12.88
N ASN A 106 -10.80 13.48 11.79
CA ASN A 106 -10.06 14.71 11.50
C ASN A 106 -8.53 14.56 11.41
N TRP A 107 -7.98 13.33 11.43
CA TRP A 107 -6.54 13.14 11.26
C TRP A 107 -6.12 13.39 9.81
N CYS A 108 -5.08 14.20 9.62
CA CYS A 108 -4.56 14.59 8.29
C CYS A 108 -5.60 15.27 7.37
N GLY A 109 -6.36 16.23 7.91
CA GLY A 109 -7.46 16.90 7.21
C GLY A 109 -7.23 18.37 6.91
N ALA A 110 -6.11 18.95 7.33
CA ALA A 110 -5.85 20.37 7.12
C ALA A 110 -5.35 20.65 5.70
N ALA A 111 -5.50 21.89 5.25
CA ALA A 111 -4.99 22.32 3.96
C ALA A 111 -3.46 22.16 3.90
N GLY A 112 -2.96 21.60 2.79
CA GLY A 112 -1.53 21.33 2.60
C GLY A 112 -1.03 20.02 3.23
N GLU A 113 -1.90 19.25 3.90
CA GLU A 113 -1.58 17.91 4.36
C GLU A 113 -1.87 16.86 3.28
N ALA A 114 -0.97 15.90 3.12
CA ALA A 114 -1.13 14.76 2.24
C ALA A 114 -1.32 13.50 3.08
N TYR A 115 -2.43 12.79 2.85
CA TYR A 115 -2.75 11.53 3.50
C TYR A 115 -2.62 10.36 2.52
N PHE A 116 -1.87 9.33 2.89
CA PHE A 116 -1.68 8.11 2.09
C PHE A 116 -1.33 6.93 3.01
N TYR A 117 -1.14 5.74 2.42
CA TYR A 117 -0.70 4.55 3.13
C TYR A 117 0.68 4.13 2.64
N LEU A 118 1.58 3.88 3.60
CA LEU A 118 2.95 3.45 3.37
C LEU A 118 3.44 2.71 4.63
N ASP A 119 4.17 1.63 4.45
CA ASP A 119 4.85 0.94 5.55
C ASP A 119 6.03 1.82 6.00
N CYS A 120 5.94 2.36 7.22
CA CYS A 120 6.91 3.32 7.77
C CYS A 120 7.63 2.78 9.01
N ASP A 121 7.70 1.45 9.15
CA ASP A 121 8.49 0.75 10.16
C ASP A 121 9.00 -0.65 9.73
N ASP A 122 8.83 -1.01 8.45
CA ASP A 122 9.21 -2.27 7.80
C ASP A 122 8.58 -3.53 8.44
N ASP A 123 7.37 -3.42 8.97
CA ASP A 123 6.60 -4.55 9.50
C ASP A 123 5.78 -5.31 8.43
N GLY A 124 5.71 -4.75 7.22
CA GLY A 124 4.99 -5.29 6.07
C GLY A 124 3.50 -4.94 6.03
N ILE A 125 3.02 -4.02 6.87
CA ILE A 125 1.65 -3.51 6.92
C ILE A 125 1.69 -2.03 6.56
N PRO A 126 0.95 -1.58 5.52
CA PRO A 126 0.91 -0.16 5.21
C PRO A 126 0.24 0.66 6.33
N ASP A 127 0.94 1.67 6.85
CA ASP A 127 0.45 2.55 7.89
C ASP A 127 -0.27 3.78 7.32
N PRO A 128 -1.28 4.34 8.01
CA PRO A 128 -1.76 5.68 7.74
C PRO A 128 -0.64 6.72 7.94
N VAL A 129 -0.32 7.45 6.89
CA VAL A 129 0.70 8.50 6.88
C VAL A 129 0.08 9.87 6.63
N CYS A 130 0.58 10.87 7.34
CA CYS A 130 0.30 12.27 7.11
C CYS A 130 1.58 13.06 6.91
N SER A 131 1.64 13.82 5.80
CA SER A 131 2.76 14.72 5.51
C SER A 131 2.25 16.14 5.27
N GLY A 132 2.58 17.05 6.18
CA GLY A 132 2.28 18.46 6.07
C GLY A 132 3.32 19.20 5.24
N SER A 133 2.91 20.24 4.52
CA SER A 133 3.79 21.00 3.63
C SER A 133 4.81 21.94 4.33
N THR A 134 5.02 21.77 5.63
CA THR A 134 5.94 22.57 6.46
C THR A 134 6.86 21.66 7.29
N GLY A 135 7.13 20.45 6.81
CA GLY A 135 7.96 19.45 7.48
C GLY A 135 7.27 18.67 8.60
N LYS A 136 6.01 18.99 8.92
CA LYS A 136 5.22 18.16 9.85
C LYS A 136 4.97 16.79 9.25
N PHE A 137 5.12 15.75 10.06
CA PHE A 137 4.93 14.38 9.61
C PHE A 137 4.38 13.51 10.73
N GLY A 138 3.63 12.47 10.37
CA GLY A 138 3.09 11.53 11.34
C GLY A 138 2.68 10.24 10.68
N VAL A 139 2.83 9.17 11.45
CA VAL A 139 2.47 7.80 11.10
C VAL A 139 1.56 7.28 12.21
N ILE A 140 0.57 6.46 11.84
CA ILE A 140 -0.18 5.64 12.79
C ILE A 140 0.38 4.23 12.70
N GLU A 141 1.39 3.95 13.51
CA GLU A 141 2.26 2.78 13.41
C GLU A 141 1.49 1.51 13.81
N SER A 142 1.36 0.58 12.87
CA SER A 142 0.69 -0.71 13.09
C SER A 142 1.47 -1.64 14.01
N SER A 143 2.81 -1.57 13.99
CA SER A 143 3.68 -2.25 14.95
C SER A 143 3.57 -1.74 16.39
N ASN A 144 3.03 -0.52 16.58
CA ASN A 144 2.93 0.18 17.86
C ASN A 144 1.48 0.35 18.32
N ALA A 145 0.66 -0.69 18.12
CA ALA A 145 -0.75 -0.72 18.52
C ALA A 145 -1.57 0.48 18.00
N CYS A 146 -1.29 0.93 16.77
CA CYS A 146 -1.90 2.10 16.14
C CYS A 146 -1.64 3.42 16.89
N GLY A 147 -0.46 3.56 17.51
CA GLY A 147 0.01 4.82 18.08
C GLY A 147 0.27 5.86 16.99
N ALA A 148 -0.24 7.09 17.17
CA ALA A 148 -0.04 8.19 16.23
C ALA A 148 1.15 9.07 16.63
N THR A 149 2.03 9.40 15.68
CA THR A 149 3.25 10.21 15.92
C THR A 149 3.16 11.66 15.42
N TRP A 150 2.01 12.05 14.87
CA TRP A 150 1.78 13.42 14.37
C TRP A 150 1.96 14.49 15.48
N PRO A 151 2.55 15.67 15.20
CA PRO A 151 3.08 16.16 13.91
C PRO A 151 4.61 16.04 13.77
N SER A 152 5.27 15.30 14.66
CA SER A 152 6.73 15.23 14.78
C SER A 152 7.29 13.82 14.52
N GLY A 153 6.51 12.96 13.87
CA GLY A 153 6.94 11.65 13.42
C GLY A 153 7.91 11.75 12.24
N VAL A 154 8.39 10.59 11.81
CA VAL A 154 9.18 10.39 10.59
C VAL A 154 8.80 9.04 10.00
N CYS A 155 8.93 8.85 8.69
CA CYS A 155 8.85 7.51 8.11
C CYS A 155 10.19 6.83 8.36
N LYS A 156 10.18 5.69 9.03
CA LYS A 156 11.40 4.96 9.37
C LYS A 156 11.47 3.73 8.48
N SER A 157 12.67 3.41 8.04
CA SER A 157 13.00 2.08 7.54
C SER A 157 14.22 1.57 8.30
N LYS A 158 14.59 0.32 8.05
CA LYS A 158 15.83 -0.30 8.54
C LYS A 158 17.06 0.45 8.06
N ALA A 159 16.98 1.13 6.92
CA ALA A 159 18.08 1.88 6.34
C ALA A 159 18.21 3.29 6.93
N GLY A 160 17.12 3.89 7.41
CA GLY A 160 17.17 5.22 8.04
C GLY A 160 15.83 5.93 8.09
N ASN A 161 15.88 7.26 8.19
CA ASN A 161 14.70 8.11 8.25
C ASN A 161 14.50 8.85 6.93
N SER A 162 13.26 8.91 6.47
CA SER A 162 12.88 9.70 5.30
C SER A 162 13.12 11.20 5.49
N CYS A 163 13.34 11.90 4.38
CA CYS A 163 13.36 13.36 4.39
C CYS A 163 12.01 13.98 4.78
N PRO A 164 12.01 15.11 5.52
CA PRO A 164 10.79 15.88 5.72
C PRO A 164 10.38 16.58 4.42
N ARG A 165 9.06 16.75 4.22
CA ARG A 165 8.53 17.55 3.12
C ARG A 165 8.84 19.04 3.34
N VAL A 166 9.76 19.58 2.55
CA VAL A 166 10.18 20.99 2.66
C VAL A 166 9.07 21.97 2.29
N ASN A 167 9.20 23.22 2.75
CA ASN A 167 8.22 24.28 2.52
C ASN A 167 7.89 24.44 1.03
N ASN A 168 6.60 24.52 0.71
CA ASN A 168 6.05 24.68 -0.65
C ASN A 168 6.30 23.52 -1.63
N PHE A 169 7.00 22.44 -1.23
CA PHE A 169 7.17 21.28 -2.10
C PHE A 169 5.81 20.59 -2.32
N CYS A 170 5.41 20.44 -3.58
CA CYS A 170 4.18 19.79 -4.00
C CYS A 170 2.85 20.44 -3.55
N ASN A 171 2.83 21.77 -3.40
CA ASN A 171 1.63 22.51 -2.99
C ASN A 171 0.84 23.14 -4.13
N HIS A 172 1.31 23.02 -5.38
CA HIS A 172 0.69 23.64 -6.54
C HIS A 172 -0.46 22.79 -7.10
N GLN A 173 -1.32 23.42 -7.90
CA GLN A 173 -2.47 22.76 -8.49
C GLN A 173 -2.04 21.62 -9.43
N GLY A 174 -2.72 20.48 -9.31
CA GLY A 174 -2.45 19.29 -10.12
C GLY A 174 -1.25 18.46 -9.64
N ALA A 175 -0.55 18.92 -8.60
CA ALA A 175 0.52 18.18 -7.96
C ALA A 175 -0.02 17.04 -7.09
N THR A 176 0.75 15.96 -6.97
CA THR A 176 0.47 14.84 -6.08
C THR A 176 1.75 14.48 -5.34
N PHE A 177 1.65 14.51 -4.01
CA PHE A 177 2.71 14.14 -3.09
C PHE A 177 2.59 12.68 -2.70
N THR A 178 3.71 11.97 -2.66
CA THR A 178 3.83 10.62 -2.10
C THR A 178 5.24 10.40 -1.59
N MET A 179 5.57 9.18 -1.16
CA MET A 179 6.94 8.80 -0.85
C MET A 179 7.29 7.49 -1.59
N ILE A 180 8.46 7.45 -2.22
CA ILE A 180 8.99 6.31 -2.97
C ILE A 180 10.51 6.34 -2.78
N ASP A 181 11.14 5.19 -2.54
CA ASP A 181 12.61 5.10 -2.60
C ASP A 181 13.06 5.28 -4.06
N CYS A 182 13.65 6.46 -4.33
CA CYS A 182 13.97 6.93 -5.68
C CYS A 182 15.48 6.97 -5.96
N ASP A 183 16.30 6.44 -5.05
CA ASP A 183 17.73 6.26 -5.24
C ASP A 183 18.27 4.92 -4.71
N ALA A 184 17.37 3.99 -4.39
CA ALA A 184 17.63 2.62 -3.97
C ALA A 184 18.44 2.52 -2.66
N ASP A 185 18.32 3.50 -1.77
CA ASP A 185 18.98 3.49 -0.46
C ASP A 185 18.16 2.77 0.63
N GLY A 186 16.95 2.31 0.29
CA GLY A 186 16.04 1.62 1.19
C GLY A 186 15.23 2.56 2.09
N ILE A 187 15.24 3.86 1.83
CA ILE A 187 14.49 4.88 2.56
C ILE A 187 13.49 5.53 1.59
N PRO A 188 12.18 5.57 1.91
CA PRO A 188 11.23 6.29 1.07
C PRO A 188 11.53 7.79 1.02
N ASP A 189 11.70 8.33 -0.19
CA ASP A 189 11.94 9.75 -0.42
C ASP A 189 10.64 10.49 -0.69
N PRO A 190 10.49 11.76 -0.26
CA PRO A 190 9.41 12.61 -0.70
C PRO A 190 9.43 12.84 -2.22
N VAL A 191 8.33 12.45 -2.88
CA VAL A 191 8.14 12.59 -4.32
C VAL A 191 6.99 13.53 -4.62
N CYS A 192 7.20 14.42 -5.58
CA CYS A 192 6.16 15.24 -6.17
C CYS A 192 6.08 15.01 -7.67
N THR A 193 4.88 14.77 -8.18
CA THR A 193 4.61 14.82 -9.62
C THR A 193 3.41 15.70 -9.91
N ASP A 194 3.32 16.28 -11.10
CA ASP A 194 2.17 17.09 -11.50
C ASP A 194 1.63 16.76 -12.89
N SER A 195 0.47 17.34 -13.21
CA SER A 195 -0.20 17.11 -14.49
C SER A 195 0.51 17.72 -15.71
N SER A 196 1.61 18.46 -15.52
CA SER A 196 2.47 18.96 -16.61
C SER A 196 3.58 17.95 -16.95
N GLY A 197 3.69 16.87 -16.18
CA GLY A 197 4.68 15.81 -16.33
C GLY A 197 5.99 16.09 -15.61
N ASN A 198 6.00 17.04 -14.68
CA ASN A 198 7.16 17.28 -13.84
C ASN A 198 7.26 16.19 -12.76
N LEU A 199 8.49 15.87 -12.37
CA LEU A 199 8.83 14.99 -11.25
C LEU A 199 9.92 15.67 -10.41
N GLY A 200 9.74 15.67 -9.10
CA GLY A 200 10.85 15.96 -8.20
C GLY A 200 10.87 15.07 -6.98
N VAL A 201 12.07 14.99 -6.42
CA VAL A 201 12.43 14.06 -5.35
C VAL A 201 13.31 14.80 -4.36
N LEU A 202 13.08 14.59 -3.06
CA LEU A 202 13.98 14.99 -1.98
C LEU A 202 14.76 13.77 -1.52
N LYS A 203 15.96 13.55 -2.08
CA LYS A 203 16.72 12.31 -1.88
C LYS A 203 17.35 12.24 -0.49
N SER A 204 17.04 11.20 0.26
CA SER A 204 17.55 10.98 1.61
C SER A 204 19.04 10.64 1.63
N SER A 205 19.54 9.88 0.65
CA SER A 205 20.98 9.67 0.40
C SER A 205 21.78 10.96 0.16
N SER A 206 21.11 12.03 -0.28
CA SER A 206 21.72 13.30 -0.69
C SER A 206 21.40 14.45 0.27
N SER A 207 21.26 14.15 1.57
CA SER A 207 20.94 15.15 2.61
C SER A 207 19.66 15.96 2.29
N CYS A 208 18.65 15.31 1.72
CA CYS A 208 17.37 15.91 1.34
C CYS A 208 17.49 17.03 0.30
N GLN A 209 18.48 16.95 -0.60
CA GLN A 209 18.56 17.86 -1.74
C GLN A 209 17.38 17.64 -2.68
N LEU A 210 16.81 18.77 -3.14
CA LEU A 210 15.69 18.80 -4.07
C LEU A 210 16.20 18.69 -5.50
N ASP A 211 15.73 17.65 -6.20
CA ASP A 211 15.82 17.54 -7.65
C ASP A 211 14.43 17.83 -8.24
N TRP A 212 14.32 18.83 -9.13
CA TRP A 212 13.08 19.29 -9.76
C TRP A 212 13.40 20.13 -11.00
N PRO A 213 12.59 20.11 -12.10
CA PRO A 213 11.36 19.33 -12.31
C PRO A 213 11.55 18.04 -13.11
N ASN A 214 12.80 17.66 -13.40
CA ASN A 214 13.12 16.54 -14.28
C ASN A 214 13.87 15.44 -13.53
N ALA A 215 13.54 15.24 -12.25
CA ALA A 215 14.17 14.20 -11.46
C ALA A 215 13.94 12.83 -12.11
N ILE A 216 14.88 11.92 -11.92
CA ILE A 216 14.71 10.50 -12.23
C ILE A 216 14.56 9.77 -10.90
N CYS A 217 13.51 8.96 -10.79
CA CYS A 217 13.27 8.10 -9.65
C CYS A 217 13.68 6.67 -9.99
N GLU A 218 14.79 6.22 -9.43
CA GLU A 218 15.35 4.89 -9.64
C GLU A 218 15.22 4.09 -8.34
N SER A 219 14.38 3.07 -8.35
CA SER A 219 14.29 2.11 -7.24
C SER A 219 15.27 0.96 -7.44
N GLU A 220 15.47 0.14 -6.40
CA GLU A 220 16.29 -1.08 -6.48
C GLU A 220 15.87 -2.02 -7.63
N LYS A 221 14.58 -2.00 -8.03
CA LYS A 221 14.04 -2.88 -9.08
C LYS A 221 14.01 -2.25 -10.46
N GLY A 222 14.18 -0.93 -10.56
CA GLY A 222 14.20 -0.19 -11.82
C GLY A 222 13.61 1.21 -11.72
N THR A 223 13.47 1.85 -12.87
CA THR A 223 13.00 3.24 -12.98
C THR A 223 11.48 3.33 -12.85
N VAL A 224 11.01 4.22 -11.98
CA VAL A 224 9.59 4.57 -11.86
C VAL A 224 9.15 5.39 -13.08
N CYS A 225 8.01 5.02 -13.66
CA CYS A 225 7.45 5.77 -14.78
C CYS A 225 7.05 7.19 -14.38
N SER A 226 7.47 8.17 -15.18
CA SER A 226 6.99 9.55 -15.03
C SER A 226 5.53 9.67 -15.45
N ARG A 227 4.78 10.54 -14.77
CA ARG A 227 3.43 10.93 -15.18
C ARG A 227 3.50 11.72 -16.50
N PRO A 228 2.84 11.31 -17.59
CA PRO A 228 2.83 12.06 -18.83
C PRO A 228 2.05 13.37 -18.69
N ASN A 229 2.44 14.37 -19.48
CA ASN A 229 1.73 15.65 -19.54
C ASN A 229 0.24 15.43 -19.90
N GLY A 230 -0.65 15.99 -19.09
CA GLY A 230 -2.10 15.87 -19.24
C GLY A 230 -2.71 14.58 -18.68
N TRP A 231 -1.90 13.60 -18.28
CA TRP A 231 -2.40 12.33 -17.77
C TRP A 231 -3.01 12.49 -16.37
N CYS A 232 -4.14 11.83 -16.12
CA CYS A 232 -4.89 11.90 -14.86
C CYS A 232 -5.22 13.33 -14.35
N ARG A 233 -5.52 14.26 -15.26
CA ARG A 233 -5.71 15.69 -14.96
C ARG A 233 -7.17 16.10 -14.77
N VAL A 234 -8.11 15.33 -15.29
CA VAL A 234 -9.52 15.74 -15.38
C VAL A 234 -10.18 15.71 -14.00
N SER A 235 -11.10 16.64 -13.74
CA SER A 235 -11.87 16.65 -12.49
C SER A 235 -12.58 15.30 -12.26
N GLY A 236 -12.48 14.79 -11.03
CA GLY A 236 -12.97 13.46 -10.67
C GLY A 236 -11.99 12.33 -10.94
N GLN A 237 -10.82 12.60 -11.53
CA GLN A 237 -9.72 11.62 -11.60
C GLN A 237 -8.86 11.67 -10.34
N THR A 238 -8.33 10.51 -9.94
CA THR A 238 -7.41 10.36 -8.81
C THR A 238 -6.13 9.71 -9.31
N PHE A 239 -5.02 10.42 -9.15
CA PHE A 239 -3.67 9.94 -9.43
C PHE A 239 -3.04 9.33 -8.17
N MET A 240 -2.29 8.24 -8.31
CA MET A 240 -1.45 7.67 -7.26
C MET A 240 -0.31 6.84 -7.87
N PHE A 241 0.67 6.47 -7.05
CA PHE A 241 1.65 5.45 -7.40
C PHE A 241 1.35 4.13 -6.67
N LYS A 242 1.26 3.02 -7.40
CA LYS A 242 1.10 1.67 -6.86
C LYS A 242 1.71 0.64 -7.80
N ASP A 243 2.48 -0.30 -7.25
CA ASP A 243 2.96 -1.49 -7.96
C ASP A 243 1.78 -2.38 -8.34
N CYS A 244 1.31 -2.22 -9.57
CA CYS A 244 0.07 -2.81 -10.05
C CYS A 244 0.28 -4.09 -10.86
N ASP A 245 1.50 -4.38 -11.31
CA ASP A 245 1.84 -5.60 -12.04
C ASP A 245 2.77 -6.56 -11.26
N GLY A 246 3.29 -6.14 -10.10
CA GLY A 246 4.06 -6.96 -9.18
C GLY A 246 5.55 -7.05 -9.49
N ASP A 247 6.09 -6.12 -10.27
CA ASP A 247 7.53 -6.07 -10.56
C ASP A 247 8.35 -5.41 -9.43
N GLY A 248 7.67 -4.81 -8.45
CA GLY A 248 8.28 -4.15 -7.30
C GLY A 248 8.59 -2.68 -7.52
N ILE A 249 8.18 -2.10 -8.65
CA ILE A 249 8.31 -0.68 -8.98
C ILE A 249 6.91 -0.04 -8.89
N PRO A 250 6.72 1.06 -8.15
CA PRO A 250 5.42 1.73 -8.13
C PRO A 250 5.03 2.33 -9.50
N ASP A 251 3.89 1.91 -10.05
CA ASP A 251 3.37 2.44 -11.32
C ASP A 251 2.49 3.68 -11.11
N PRO A 252 2.53 4.67 -12.01
CA PRO A 252 1.47 5.67 -12.13
C PRO A 252 0.12 5.03 -12.39
N VAL A 253 -0.86 5.35 -11.56
CA VAL A 253 -2.23 4.86 -11.63
C VAL A 253 -3.20 6.03 -11.70
N CYS A 254 -4.19 5.92 -12.57
CA CYS A 254 -5.32 6.84 -12.64
C CYS A 254 -6.65 6.10 -12.52
N SER A 255 -7.56 6.66 -11.73
CA SER A 255 -8.95 6.18 -11.64
C SER A 255 -9.94 7.33 -11.79
N GLU A 256 -11.11 7.09 -12.37
CA GLU A 256 -12.19 8.09 -12.48
C GLU A 256 -13.34 7.79 -11.51
N PHE A 257 -13.78 8.78 -10.73
CA PHE A 257 -14.84 8.63 -9.74
C PHE A 257 -16.21 8.34 -10.36
N SER A 258 -16.58 9.04 -11.42
CA SER A 258 -17.92 8.99 -12.02
C SER A 258 -18.14 7.80 -12.95
N SER A 259 -17.10 6.99 -13.18
CA SER A 259 -17.14 5.84 -14.09
C SER A 259 -16.31 4.68 -13.51
N VAL A 260 -16.08 3.64 -14.31
CA VAL A 260 -15.17 2.54 -13.98
C VAL A 260 -13.82 2.67 -14.68
N LYS A 261 -13.54 3.84 -15.30
CA LYS A 261 -12.31 4.04 -16.06
C LYS A 261 -11.08 4.00 -15.14
N PHE A 262 -10.08 3.29 -15.60
CA PHE A 262 -8.86 3.01 -14.87
C PHE A 262 -7.69 2.84 -15.84
N GLY A 263 -6.51 3.33 -15.47
CA GLY A 263 -5.30 3.19 -16.27
C GLY A 263 -4.07 3.06 -15.40
N VAL A 264 -3.10 2.34 -15.92
CA VAL A 264 -1.78 2.12 -15.32
C VAL A 264 -0.74 2.42 -16.38
N LEU A 265 0.36 3.06 -15.99
CA LEU A 265 1.58 3.16 -16.81
C LEU A 265 2.57 2.13 -16.29
N LYS A 266 2.62 0.95 -16.91
CA LYS A 266 3.34 -0.20 -16.37
C LYS A 266 4.84 -0.06 -16.56
N SER A 267 5.58 0.00 -15.47
CA SER A 267 7.05 0.04 -15.48
C SER A 267 7.66 -1.21 -16.13
N SER A 268 7.08 -2.38 -15.90
CA SER A 268 7.50 -3.64 -16.55
C SER A 268 7.27 -3.69 -18.08
N ASP A 269 6.45 -2.79 -18.63
CA ASP A 269 6.08 -2.74 -20.05
C ASP A 269 6.48 -1.38 -20.68
N GLY A 270 7.61 -0.82 -20.23
CA GLY A 270 8.16 0.40 -20.81
C GLY A 270 7.25 1.63 -20.65
N CYS A 271 6.49 1.69 -19.55
CA CYS A 271 5.54 2.76 -19.25
C CYS A 271 4.38 2.85 -20.26
N SER A 272 3.93 1.71 -20.79
CA SER A 272 2.79 1.66 -21.72
C SER A 272 1.50 2.17 -21.06
N ASP A 273 0.73 2.99 -21.78
CA ASP A 273 -0.51 3.59 -21.25
C ASP A 273 -1.72 2.68 -21.44
N GLY A 274 -2.23 2.13 -20.33
CA GLY A 274 -3.43 1.28 -20.31
C GLY A 274 -4.77 2.03 -20.23
N TRP A 275 -4.76 3.37 -20.14
CA TRP A 275 -5.99 4.14 -19.99
C TRP A 275 -6.96 3.95 -21.19
N PRO A 276 -8.29 3.87 -20.97
CA PRO A 276 -9.04 3.94 -19.71
C PRO A 276 -9.57 2.58 -19.21
N ASN A 277 -9.10 1.46 -19.73
CA ASN A 277 -9.72 0.14 -19.50
C ASN A 277 -8.78 -0.87 -18.84
N ASP A 278 -7.70 -0.40 -18.21
CA ASP A 278 -6.76 -1.29 -17.54
C ASP A 278 -7.29 -1.74 -16.17
N VAL A 279 -6.57 -2.67 -15.55
CA VAL A 279 -6.75 -3.10 -14.15
C VAL A 279 -5.40 -3.52 -13.57
N CYS A 280 -5.23 -3.43 -12.25
CA CYS A 280 -4.05 -3.99 -11.59
C CYS A 280 -4.08 -5.53 -11.64
N LYS A 281 -2.93 -6.12 -11.95
CA LYS A 281 -2.70 -7.55 -12.18
C LYS A 281 -1.39 -7.95 -11.53
N LYS A 282 -1.31 -7.87 -10.20
CA LYS A 282 -0.09 -8.22 -9.47
C LYS A 282 0.28 -9.69 -9.70
N GLN A 283 1.42 -9.94 -10.34
CA GLN A 283 1.94 -11.28 -10.57
C GLN A 283 2.77 -11.74 -9.37
N TYR A 284 2.18 -12.47 -8.43
CA TYR A 284 2.99 -13.17 -7.43
C TYR A 284 3.75 -14.30 -8.13
N LYS A 285 5.07 -14.15 -8.28
CA LYS A 285 5.96 -15.28 -8.55
C LYS A 285 5.99 -16.12 -7.28
N SER A 286 5.54 -17.37 -7.37
CA SER A 286 5.71 -18.34 -6.30
C SER A 286 7.21 -18.55 -6.08
N HIS A 287 7.73 -18.02 -4.97
CA HIS A 287 9.04 -18.42 -4.44
C HIS A 287 8.87 -19.67 -3.58
#